data_AF-A0A962JZF3-F1
#
_entry.id   AF-A0A962JZF3-F1
#
_cell.length_a   1.000
_cell.length_b   1.000
_cell.length_c   1.000
_cell.angle_alpha   90.00
_cell.angle_beta   90.00
_cell.angle_gamma   90.00
#
_symmetry.space_group_name_H-M   'P 1'
#
loop_
_entity.id
_entity.type
_entity.pdbx_description
1 polymer ?
#
loop_
_entity_poly.entity_id
_entity_poly.type
_entity_poly.pdbx_seq_one_letter_code
_entity_poly.pdbx_strand_id
1 'polypeptide(L)'
;MNAFAQAGTYLVQTLGSVYLLIVMLRFLLQLLRADFQNPISQFVIKATHIPSRPIRKLLPTYRTFDGATLVLAILVQWLVIQLTATINGASIIHPGHAISWSVLGIISLVLNIYFYGLLAVIILSWVAPYNNHPAIALLYQIIEPVTAPFRRLIPPLGGLDLSPIFMFLVIGMLQRFVNALAHSMLLPAAVVPGI
;
A
#
# COMPACT_ATOMS: atom_id res chain seq x y z
N MET A 1 11.37 20.01 -19.42
CA MET A 1 10.54 18.84 -19.79
C MET A 1 9.48 19.27 -20.78
N ASN A 2 9.22 18.51 -21.83
CA ASN A 2 8.11 18.78 -22.75
C ASN A 2 6.78 18.27 -22.16
N ALA A 3 5.65 18.79 -22.64
CA ALA A 3 4.32 18.42 -22.15
C ALA A 3 4.03 16.91 -22.30
N PHE A 4 4.56 16.28 -23.36
CA PHE A 4 4.42 14.85 -23.60
C PHE A 4 5.10 13.99 -22.53
N ALA A 5 6.31 14.35 -22.08
CA ALA A 5 7.00 13.62 -21.01
C ALA A 5 6.30 13.77 -19.65
N GLN A 6 5.73 14.95 -19.37
CA GLN A 6 4.91 15.16 -18.17
C GLN A 6 3.66 14.28 -18.17
N ALA A 7 2.91 14.29 -19.28
CA ALA A 7 1.72 13.45 -19.44
C ALA A 7 2.07 11.96 -19.34
N GLY A 8 3.15 11.53 -20.00
CA GLY A 8 3.63 10.14 -19.94
C GLY A 8 4.02 9.73 -18.52
N THR A 9 4.75 10.58 -17.80
CA THR A 9 5.13 10.35 -16.40
C THR A 9 3.90 10.19 -15.51
N TYR A 10 2.93 11.10 -15.62
CA TYR A 10 1.69 11.04 -14.85
C TYR A 10 0.92 9.74 -15.09
N LEU A 11 0.77 9.33 -16.36
CA LEU A 11 0.07 8.09 -16.71
C LEU A 11 0.78 6.86 -16.13
N VAL A 12 2.10 6.76 -16.29
CA VAL A 12 2.90 5.64 -15.76
C VAL A 12 2.80 5.57 -14.24
N GLN A 13 2.91 6.70 -13.54
CA GLN A 13 2.80 6.75 -12.09
C GLN A 13 1.40 6.41 -11.59
N THR A 14 0.36 6.91 -12.26
CA THR A 14 -1.02 6.66 -11.86
C THR A 14 -1.36 5.18 -12.05
N LEU A 15 -1.08 4.61 -13.22
CA LEU A 15 -1.33 3.20 -13.48
C LEU A 15 -0.47 2.29 -12.59
N GLY A 16 0.81 2.65 -12.41
CA GLY A 16 1.74 1.96 -11.53
C GLY A 16 1.25 1.94 -10.08
N SER A 17 0.85 3.10 -9.53
CA SER A 17 0.36 3.23 -8.15
C SER A 17 -0.96 2.49 -7.92
N VAL A 18 -1.91 2.55 -8.86
CA VAL A 18 -3.15 1.77 -8.79
C VAL A 18 -2.86 0.27 -8.79
N TYR A 19 -1.96 -0.18 -9.67
CA TYR A 19 -1.61 -1.60 -9.72
C TYR A 19 -0.85 -2.05 -8.46
N LEU A 20 0.07 -1.23 -7.95
CA LEU A 20 0.75 -1.47 -6.68
C LEU A 20 -0.21 -1.52 -5.50
N LEU A 21 -1.22 -0.65 -5.47
CA LEU A 21 -2.28 -0.71 -4.47
C LEU A 21 -2.99 -2.06 -4.52
N ILE A 22 -3.35 -2.57 -5.70
CA ILE A 22 -3.98 -3.90 -5.84
C ILE A 22 -3.04 -5.01 -5.35
N VAL A 23 -1.75 -4.97 -5.70
CA VAL A 23 -0.75 -5.94 -5.23
C VAL A 23 -0.60 -5.89 -3.71
N MET A 24 -0.53 -4.70 -3.12
CA MET A 24 -0.41 -4.53 -1.67
C MET A 24 -1.68 -4.92 -0.92
N LEU A 25 -2.86 -4.63 -1.47
CA LEU A 25 -4.12 -5.11 -0.92
C LEU A 25 -4.14 -6.64 -0.92
N ARG A 26 -3.68 -7.32 -1.98
CA ARG A 26 -3.56 -8.78 -1.97
C ARG A 26 -2.67 -9.27 -0.83
N PHE A 27 -1.50 -8.64 -0.66
CA PHE A 27 -0.58 -8.99 0.40
C PHE A 27 -1.24 -8.82 1.78
N LEU A 28 -1.89 -7.69 2.04
CA LEU A 28 -2.58 -7.42 3.31
C LEU A 28 -3.74 -8.39 3.56
N LEU A 29 -4.57 -8.67 2.54
CA LEU A 29 -5.68 -9.62 2.65
C LEU A 29 -5.18 -11.02 3.02
N GLN A 30 -4.07 -11.47 2.44
CA GLN A 30 -3.47 -12.77 2.75
C GLN A 30 -2.79 -12.79 4.12
N LEU A 31 -2.07 -11.72 4.46
CA LEU A 31 -1.39 -11.57 5.75
C LEU A 31 -2.39 -11.62 6.91
N LEU A 32 -3.51 -10.91 6.76
CA LEU A 32 -4.56 -10.77 7.76
C LEU A 32 -5.63 -11.87 7.69
N ARG A 33 -5.51 -12.81 6.73
CA ARG A 33 -6.53 -13.84 6.46
C ARG A 33 -7.94 -13.26 6.30
N ALA A 34 -8.02 -12.12 5.61
CA ALA A 34 -9.28 -11.49 5.28
C ALA A 34 -10.13 -12.40 4.38
N ASP A 35 -11.44 -12.18 4.38
CA ASP A 35 -12.40 -13.03 3.67
C ASP A 35 -12.10 -13.09 2.16
N PHE A 36 -11.67 -14.27 1.72
CA PHE A 36 -11.37 -14.55 0.33
C PHE A 36 -12.62 -14.77 -0.52
N GLN A 37 -13.79 -15.00 0.07
CA GLN A 37 -15.05 -15.18 -0.66
C GLN A 37 -15.64 -13.83 -1.11
N ASN A 38 -15.20 -12.75 -0.47
CA ASN A 38 -15.60 -11.39 -0.83
C ASN A 38 -15.29 -11.05 -2.30
N PRO A 39 -16.22 -10.43 -3.05
CA PRO A 39 -16.03 -10.11 -4.47
C PRO A 39 -14.82 -9.20 -4.74
N ILE A 40 -14.49 -8.30 -3.82
CA ILE A 40 -13.33 -7.40 -3.95
C ILE A 40 -12.02 -8.17 -3.74
N SER A 41 -11.98 -9.06 -2.73
CA SER A 41 -10.84 -9.96 -2.53
C SER A 41 -10.60 -10.81 -3.79
N GLN A 42 -11.68 -11.33 -4.39
CA GLN A 42 -11.60 -12.11 -5.63
C GLN A 42 -11.08 -11.28 -6.81
N PHE A 43 -11.52 -10.02 -6.96
CA PHE A 43 -10.98 -9.12 -7.96
C PHE A 43 -9.47 -8.91 -7.77
N VAL A 44 -9.05 -8.59 -6.55
CA VAL A 44 -7.65 -8.35 -6.18
C VAL A 44 -6.77 -9.56 -6.49
N ILE A 45 -7.22 -10.77 -6.13
CA ILE A 45 -6.51 -12.02 -6.40
C ILE A 45 -6.41 -12.29 -7.89
N LYS A 46 -7.52 -12.15 -8.63
CA LYS A 46 -7.56 -12.39 -10.08
C LYS A 46 -6.65 -11.42 -10.83
N ALA A 47 -6.70 -10.13 -10.50
CA ALA A 47 -5.89 -9.08 -11.11
C ALA A 47 -4.38 -9.31 -10.96
N THR A 48 -3.97 -9.98 -9.89
CA THR A 48 -2.55 -10.20 -9.56
C THR A 48 -2.09 -11.64 -9.80
N HIS A 49 -3.00 -12.54 -10.20
CA HIS A 49 -2.71 -13.97 -10.34
C HIS A 49 -1.63 -14.23 -11.40
N ILE A 50 -1.85 -13.72 -12.62
CA ILE A 50 -0.98 -13.94 -13.79
C ILE A 50 0.49 -13.58 -13.49
N PRO A 51 0.82 -12.35 -13.03
CA PRO A 51 2.20 -11.96 -12.79
C PRO A 51 2.80 -12.62 -11.53
N SER A 52 1.99 -13.00 -10.55
CA SER A 52 2.49 -13.69 -9.34
C SER A 52 2.86 -15.16 -9.58
N ARG A 53 2.26 -15.81 -10.59
CA ARG A 53 2.44 -17.25 -10.87
C ARG A 53 3.90 -17.66 -11.12
N PRO A 54 4.70 -16.97 -11.97
CA PRO A 54 6.11 -17.33 -12.15
C PRO A 54 6.93 -17.13 -10.88
N ILE A 55 6.66 -16.06 -10.11
CA ILE A 55 7.39 -15.72 -8.88
C ILE A 55 7.13 -16.76 -7.79
N ARG A 56 5.90 -17.26 -7.68
CA ARG A 56 5.50 -18.31 -6.73
C ARG A 56 6.21 -19.65 -6.94
N LYS A 57 6.75 -19.90 -8.14
CA LYS A 57 7.58 -21.09 -8.38
C LYS A 57 8.91 -21.03 -7.63
N LEU A 58 9.44 -19.82 -7.44
CA LEU A 58 10.72 -19.59 -6.75
C LEU A 58 10.52 -19.34 -5.25
N LEU A 59 9.46 -18.59 -4.91
CA LEU A 59 9.15 -18.19 -3.54
C LEU A 59 7.76 -18.70 -3.16
N PRO A 60 7.64 -19.95 -2.69
CA PRO A 60 6.36 -20.50 -2.28
C PRO A 60 5.81 -19.72 -1.07
N THR A 61 4.49 -19.60 -1.00
CA THR A 61 3.79 -18.93 0.12
C THR A 61 4.00 -19.73 1.41
N TYR A 62 4.50 -19.09 2.48
CA TYR A 62 4.68 -19.72 3.79
C TYR A 62 3.56 -19.29 4.73
N ARG A 63 2.66 -20.22 5.07
CA ARG A 63 1.46 -19.98 5.91
C ARG A 63 0.58 -18.86 5.36
N THR A 64 0.64 -17.66 5.95
CA THR A 64 -0.09 -16.45 5.54
C THR A 64 0.76 -15.46 4.79
N PHE A 65 2.08 -15.62 4.86
CA PHE A 65 3.01 -14.68 4.26
C PHE A 65 3.28 -15.07 2.80
N ASP A 66 2.77 -14.27 1.88
CA ASP A 66 3.00 -14.45 0.45
C ASP A 66 4.18 -13.61 -0.04
N GLY A 67 5.38 -14.14 0.15
CA GLY A 67 6.63 -13.52 -0.30
C GLY A 67 6.65 -13.24 -1.80
N ALA A 68 5.94 -14.04 -2.61
CA ALA A 68 5.84 -13.79 -4.04
C ALA A 68 5.06 -12.50 -4.36
N THR A 69 4.07 -12.13 -3.54
CA THR A 69 3.33 -10.87 -3.72
C THR A 69 4.19 -9.66 -3.35
N LEU A 70 5.05 -9.77 -2.33
CA LEU A 70 6.02 -8.70 -2.01
C LEU A 70 7.09 -8.54 -3.09
N VAL A 71 7.63 -9.64 -3.61
CA VAL A 71 8.58 -9.57 -4.73
C VAL A 71 7.91 -9.00 -5.97
N LEU A 72 6.65 -9.35 -6.24
CA LEU A 72 5.87 -8.71 -7.30
C LEU A 72 5.76 -7.20 -7.08
N ALA A 73 5.45 -6.75 -5.86
CA ALA A 73 5.37 -5.31 -5.56
C ALA A 73 6.71 -4.61 -5.82
N ILE A 74 7.83 -5.19 -5.39
CA ILE A 74 9.17 -4.64 -5.62
C ILE A 74 9.49 -4.55 -7.12
N LEU A 75 9.17 -5.59 -7.89
CA LEU A 75 9.41 -5.63 -9.33
C LEU A 75 8.56 -4.59 -10.09
N VAL A 76 7.30 -4.43 -9.70
CA VAL A 76 6.40 -3.42 -10.28
C VAL A 76 6.91 -2.02 -9.96
N GLN A 77 7.28 -1.76 -8.72
CA GLN A 77 7.80 -0.47 -8.29
C GLN A 77 9.12 -0.14 -9.00
N TRP A 78 10.01 -1.13 -9.14
CA TRP A 78 11.23 -1.00 -9.94
C TRP A 78 10.92 -0.66 -11.41
N LEU A 79 9.96 -1.33 -12.03
CA LEU A 79 9.56 -1.08 -13.42
C LEU A 79 9.01 0.33 -13.59
N VAL A 80 8.15 0.80 -12.68
CA VAL A 80 7.59 2.16 -12.71
C VAL A 80 8.70 3.21 -12.61
N ILE A 81 9.66 3.01 -11.70
CA ILE A 81 10.82 3.89 -11.53
C ILE A 81 11.63 4.00 -12.84
N GLN A 82 11.91 2.88 -13.51
CA GLN A 82 12.68 2.88 -14.75
C GLN A 82 11.92 3.53 -15.91
N LEU A 83 10.62 3.26 -16.04
CA LEU A 83 9.78 3.89 -17.05
C LEU A 83 9.71 5.40 -16.85
N THR A 84 9.52 5.86 -15.61
CA THR A 84 9.53 7.30 -15.30
C THR A 84 10.91 7.90 -15.57
N ALA A 85 12.01 7.26 -15.14
CA ALA A 85 13.36 7.76 -15.36
C ALA A 85 13.67 7.95 -16.85
N THR A 86 13.37 6.94 -17.67
CA THR A 86 13.62 6.98 -19.13
C THR A 86 12.76 8.01 -19.86
N ILE A 87 11.48 8.17 -19.50
CA ILE A 87 10.60 9.22 -20.04
C ILE A 87 11.15 10.63 -19.75
N ASN A 88 11.79 10.80 -18.59
CA ASN A 88 12.39 12.07 -18.18
C ASN A 88 13.81 12.28 -18.70
N GLY A 89 14.32 11.39 -19.56
CA GLY A 89 15.66 11.48 -20.14
C GLY A 89 16.79 11.16 -19.16
N ALA A 90 16.47 10.55 -18.01
CA ALA A 90 17.48 10.05 -17.07
C ALA A 90 18.05 8.71 -17.54
N SER A 91 19.30 8.43 -17.14
CA SER A 91 19.94 7.14 -17.38
C SER A 91 19.28 6.02 -16.57
N ILE A 92 19.50 4.77 -17.02
CA ILE A 92 19.01 3.57 -16.32
C ILE A 92 19.54 3.60 -14.88
N ILE A 93 18.61 3.54 -13.93
CA ILE A 93 18.95 3.58 -12.50
C ILE A 93 19.48 2.21 -12.10
N HIS A 94 20.64 2.17 -11.42
CA HIS A 94 21.22 0.91 -10.97
C HIS A 94 20.22 0.08 -10.13
N PRO A 95 20.10 -1.23 -10.36
CA PRO A 95 19.10 -2.07 -9.69
C PRO A 95 19.14 -2.01 -8.17
N GLY A 96 20.33 -1.87 -7.56
CA GLY A 96 20.48 -1.81 -6.10
C GLY A 96 19.76 -0.61 -5.47
N HIS A 97 19.88 0.57 -6.07
CA HIS A 97 19.24 1.80 -5.56
C HIS A 97 17.73 1.72 -5.76
N ALA A 98 17.32 1.27 -6.94
CA ALA A 98 15.91 1.10 -7.27
C ALA A 98 15.21 0.09 -6.34
N ILE A 99 15.90 -0.96 -5.85
CA ILE A 99 15.34 -1.88 -4.85
C ILE A 99 15.15 -1.20 -3.48
N SER A 100 16.16 -0.48 -2.97
CA SER A 100 16.02 0.26 -1.70
C SER A 100 14.88 1.27 -1.75
N TRP A 101 14.75 1.94 -2.89
CA TRP A 101 13.69 2.89 -3.18
C TRP A 101 12.31 2.22 -3.24
N SER A 102 12.24 1.04 -3.85
CA SER A 102 11.01 0.27 -3.90
C SER A 102 10.52 -0.13 -2.51
N VAL A 103 11.42 -0.53 -1.62
CA VAL A 103 11.06 -0.91 -0.24
C VAL A 103 10.44 0.28 0.51
N LEU A 104 11.07 1.45 0.46
CA LEU A 104 10.54 2.65 1.10
C LEU A 104 9.19 3.08 0.51
N GLY A 105 9.04 3.02 -0.82
CA GLY A 105 7.77 3.31 -1.48
C GLY A 105 6.65 2.35 -1.08
N ILE A 106 6.95 1.06 -0.96
CA ILE A 106 5.99 0.05 -0.49
C ILE A 106 5.58 0.31 0.97
N ILE A 107 6.54 0.63 1.84
CA ILE A 107 6.23 0.96 3.24
C ILE A 107 5.32 2.19 3.30
N SER A 108 5.66 3.25 2.56
CA SER A 108 4.83 4.46 2.50
C SER A 108 3.42 4.17 1.96
N LEU A 109 3.30 3.32 0.93
CA LEU A 109 2.02 2.88 0.40
C LEU A 109 1.19 2.13 1.46
N VAL A 110 1.80 1.24 2.25
CA VAL A 110 1.10 0.55 3.34
C VAL A 110 0.62 1.55 4.39
N LEU A 111 1.45 2.52 4.79
CA LEU A 111 1.05 3.58 5.71
C LEU A 111 -0.12 4.41 5.16
N ASN A 112 -0.10 4.74 3.86
CA ASN A 112 -1.20 5.44 3.19
C ASN A 112 -2.49 4.61 3.18
N ILE A 113 -2.40 3.29 2.91
CA ILE A 113 -3.57 2.39 2.98
C ILE A 113 -4.20 2.45 4.38
N TYR A 114 -3.39 2.38 5.44
CA TYR A 114 -3.89 2.48 6.81
C TYR A 114 -4.42 3.88 7.15
N PHE A 115 -3.76 4.94 6.69
CA PHE A 115 -4.21 6.32 6.92
C PHE A 115 -5.60 6.56 6.31
N TYR A 116 -5.74 6.30 5.01
CA TYR A 116 -7.01 6.52 4.31
C TYR A 116 -8.07 5.50 4.72
N GLY A 117 -7.68 4.27 5.03
CA GLY A 117 -8.61 3.25 5.52
C GLY A 117 -9.17 3.60 6.90
N LEU A 118 -8.33 4.12 7.81
CA LEU A 118 -8.79 4.60 9.12
C LEU A 118 -9.73 5.79 8.98
N LEU A 119 -9.39 6.75 8.10
CA LEU A 119 -10.26 7.89 7.78
C LEU A 119 -11.62 7.38 7.26
N ALA A 120 -11.62 6.41 6.35
CA ALA A 120 -12.85 5.80 5.84
C ALA A 120 -13.67 5.12 6.95
N VAL A 121 -13.03 4.40 7.88
CA VAL A 121 -13.72 3.79 9.05
C VAL A 121 -14.40 4.85 9.91
N ILE A 122 -13.71 5.96 10.20
CA ILE A 122 -14.29 7.06 11.01
C ILE A 122 -15.50 7.66 10.29
N ILE A 123 -15.38 7.98 9.01
CA ILE A 123 -16.49 8.53 8.23
C ILE A 123 -17.66 7.54 8.22
N LEU A 124 -17.41 6.26 7.97
CA LEU A 124 -18.44 5.22 7.93
C LEU A 124 -19.13 5.03 9.27
N SER A 125 -18.45 5.26 10.40
CA SER A 125 -19.05 5.17 11.73
C SER A 125 -20.16 6.20 11.96
N TRP A 126 -20.11 7.35 11.29
CA TRP A 126 -21.15 8.38 11.37
C TRP A 126 -22.16 8.28 10.23
N VAL A 127 -21.70 7.93 9.03
CA VAL A 127 -22.54 7.91 7.82
C VAL A 127 -23.38 6.64 7.73
N ALA A 128 -22.83 5.47 8.09
CA ALA A 128 -23.48 4.19 7.85
C ALA A 128 -23.01 3.08 8.83
N PRO A 129 -23.27 3.21 10.15
CA PRO A 129 -22.74 2.30 11.17
C PRO A 129 -23.21 0.83 11.05
N TYR A 130 -24.36 0.57 10.41
CA TYR A 130 -24.97 -0.77 10.30
C TYR A 130 -24.96 -1.35 8.88
N ASN A 131 -24.01 -0.93 8.05
CA ASN A 131 -23.96 -1.34 6.64
C ASN A 131 -23.10 -2.60 6.44
N ASN A 132 -23.68 -3.60 5.77
CA ASN A 132 -23.04 -4.90 5.48
C ASN A 132 -22.39 -4.98 4.09
N HIS A 133 -22.13 -3.84 3.43
CA HIS A 133 -21.51 -3.84 2.10
C HIS A 133 -20.13 -4.53 2.11
N PRO A 134 -19.82 -5.39 1.12
CA PRO A 134 -18.59 -6.19 1.11
C PRO A 134 -17.29 -5.37 1.22
N ALA A 135 -17.27 -4.15 0.67
CA ALA A 135 -16.12 -3.24 0.80
C ALA A 135 -15.89 -2.79 2.25
N ILE A 136 -16.97 -2.50 2.97
CA ILE A 136 -16.92 -2.05 4.37
C ILE A 136 -16.43 -3.19 5.25
N ALA A 137 -16.91 -4.42 5.02
CA ALA A 137 -16.45 -5.60 5.73
C ALA A 137 -14.94 -5.83 5.56
N LEU A 138 -14.41 -5.75 4.33
CA LEU A 138 -12.96 -5.88 4.11
C LEU A 138 -12.17 -4.74 4.74
N LEU A 139 -12.68 -3.52 4.66
CA LEU A 139 -12.04 -2.37 5.29
C LEU A 139 -11.86 -2.60 6.79
N TYR A 140 -12.90 -3.04 7.49
CA TYR A 140 -12.79 -3.39 8.92
C TYR A 140 -11.79 -4.52 9.15
N GLN A 141 -11.79 -5.59 8.35
CA GLN A 141 -10.83 -6.70 8.48
C GLN A 141 -9.37 -6.26 8.29
N ILE A 142 -9.12 -5.24 7.47
CA ILE A 142 -7.77 -4.70 7.26
C ILE A 142 -7.35 -3.78 8.42
N ILE A 143 -8.26 -2.91 8.89
CA ILE A 143 -7.95 -1.85 9.86
C ILE A 143 -8.00 -2.34 11.32
N GLU A 144 -8.92 -3.26 11.65
CA GLU A 144 -9.15 -3.75 13.02
C GLU A 144 -7.92 -4.39 13.68
N PRO A 145 -7.11 -5.23 13.00
CA PRO A 145 -5.91 -5.80 13.60
C PRO A 145 -4.89 -4.74 14.06
N VAL A 146 -4.85 -3.59 13.38
CA VAL A 146 -3.94 -2.50 13.71
C VAL A 146 -4.52 -1.61 14.80
N THR A 147 -5.83 -1.35 14.81
CA THR A 147 -6.49 -0.49 15.82
C THR A 147 -6.81 -1.21 17.13
N ALA A 148 -7.04 -2.52 17.12
CA ALA A 148 -7.42 -3.31 18.30
C ALA A 148 -6.44 -3.20 19.48
N PRO A 149 -5.10 -3.22 19.29
CA PRO A 149 -4.16 -2.98 20.40
C PRO A 149 -4.32 -1.62 21.06
N PHE A 150 -4.61 -0.56 20.29
CA PHE A 150 -4.76 0.80 20.81
C PHE A 150 -6.06 0.98 21.60
N ARG A 151 -7.13 0.29 21.21
CA ARG A 151 -8.39 0.24 21.97
C ARG A 151 -8.23 -0.40 23.36
N ARG A 152 -7.27 -1.31 23.52
CA ARG A 152 -6.96 -1.91 24.82
C ARG A 152 -6.19 -0.97 25.74
N LEU A 153 -5.42 -0.04 25.17
CA LEU A 153 -4.64 0.93 25.93
C LEU A 153 -5.46 2.15 26.36
N ILE A 154 -6.44 2.56 25.53
CA ILE A 154 -7.24 3.76 25.75
C ILE A 154 -8.71 3.34 25.84
N PRO A 155 -9.27 3.24 27.07
CA PRO A 155 -10.69 2.97 27.21
C PRO A 155 -11.51 4.09 26.56
N PRO A 156 -12.67 3.77 25.97
CA PRO A 156 -13.52 4.76 25.31
C PRO A 156 -13.98 5.82 26.31
N LEU A 157 -13.74 7.09 26.01
CA LEU A 157 -14.20 8.22 26.82
C LEU A 157 -15.57 8.65 26.32
N GLY A 158 -16.61 8.44 27.14
CA GLY A 158 -17.98 8.83 26.80
C GLY A 158 -18.57 8.10 25.59
N GLY A 159 -18.14 6.86 25.34
CA GLY A 159 -18.60 6.04 24.21
C GLY A 159 -17.96 6.38 22.86
N LEU A 160 -17.05 7.36 22.80
CA LEU A 160 -16.26 7.68 21.62
C LEU A 160 -14.94 6.90 21.61
N ASP A 161 -14.66 6.22 20.49
CA ASP A 161 -13.39 5.52 20.26
C ASP A 161 -12.30 6.55 19.89
N LEU A 162 -11.39 6.83 20.82
CA LEU A 162 -10.26 7.74 20.61
C LEU A 162 -9.03 7.04 20.03
N SER A 163 -9.06 5.70 19.86
CA SER A 163 -7.95 4.96 19.27
C SER A 163 -7.55 5.45 17.86
N PRO A 164 -8.45 5.98 17.00
CA PRO A 164 -8.06 6.48 15.70
C PRO A 164 -7.13 7.71 15.77
N ILE A 165 -7.27 8.58 16.78
CA ILE A 165 -6.43 9.79 16.92
C ILE A 165 -4.97 9.39 17.14
N PHE A 166 -4.74 8.45 18.06
CA PHE A 166 -3.39 7.94 18.33
C PHE A 166 -2.83 7.17 17.14
N MET A 167 -3.68 6.42 16.43
CA MET A 167 -3.28 5.74 15.21
C MET A 167 -2.79 6.71 14.14
N PHE A 168 -3.50 7.82 13.90
CA PHE A 168 -3.04 8.86 12.98
C PHE A 168 -1.70 9.46 13.41
N LEU A 169 -1.47 9.64 14.71
CA LEU A 169 -0.19 10.13 15.23
C LEU A 169 0.94 9.14 14.92
N VAL A 170 0.74 7.85 15.22
CA VAL A 170 1.73 6.79 14.95
C VAL A 170 2.02 6.68 13.45
N ILE A 171 0.97 6.61 12.61
CA ILE A 171 1.13 6.55 11.15
C ILE A 171 1.87 7.78 10.65
N GLY A 172 1.49 8.99 11.10
CA GLY A 172 2.15 10.23 10.71
C GLY A 172 3.62 10.30 11.14
N MET A 173 3.96 9.78 12.32
CA MET A 173 5.35 9.66 12.78
C MET A 173 6.16 8.70 11.90
N LEU A 174 5.61 7.52 11.61
CA LEU A 174 6.24 6.54 10.72
C LEU A 174 6.43 7.11 9.32
N GLN A 175 5.46 7.84 8.79
CA GLN A 175 5.56 8.45 7.47
C GLN A 175 6.64 9.52 7.40
N ARG A 176 6.78 10.35 8.45
CA ARG A 176 7.90 11.30 8.56
C ARG A 176 9.25 10.57 8.59
N PHE A 177 9.35 9.45 9.30
CA PHE A 177 10.57 8.65 9.35
C PHE A 177 10.92 8.04 7.98
N VAL A 178 9.93 7.47 7.29
CA VAL A 178 10.09 6.94 5.92
C VAL A 178 10.53 8.04 4.97
N ASN A 179 9.92 9.23 5.05
CA ASN A 179 10.29 10.36 4.21
C ASN A 179 11.71 10.85 4.55
N ALA A 180 12.10 10.92 5.81
CA ALA A 180 13.46 11.28 6.20
C ALA A 180 14.50 10.28 5.64
N LEU A 181 14.23 8.98 5.76
CA LEU A 181 15.05 7.94 5.15
C LEU A 181 15.10 8.09 3.62
N ALA A 182 13.97 8.42 3.00
CA ALA A 182 13.91 8.62 1.56
C ALA A 182 14.85 9.75 1.12
N HIS A 183 14.75 10.92 1.74
CA HIS A 183 15.63 12.05 1.44
C HIS A 183 17.11 11.70 1.65
N SER A 184 17.44 10.92 2.70
CA SER A 184 18.82 10.48 2.95
C SER A 184 19.38 9.55 1.85
N MET A 185 18.51 8.79 1.17
CA MET A 185 18.87 7.91 0.05
C MET A 185 18.79 8.61 -1.31
N LEU A 186 18.69 9.95 -1.33
CA LEU A 186 18.54 10.78 -2.52
C LEU A 186 17.38 10.31 -3.42
N LEU A 187 16.30 9.84 -2.80
CA LEU A 187 15.09 9.41 -3.50
C LEU A 187 14.45 10.60 -4.22
N PRO A 188 14.32 10.54 -5.56
CA PRO A 188 13.53 11.54 -6.27
C PRO A 188 12.05 11.24 -6.00
N ALA A 189 11.38 12.09 -5.21
CA ALA A 189 9.94 11.97 -4.94
C ALA A 189 9.11 11.93 -6.24
N ALA A 190 9.59 12.61 -7.28
CA ALA A 190 8.99 12.61 -8.61
C ALA A 190 9.07 11.26 -9.36
N VAL A 191 9.71 10.22 -8.81
CA VAL A 191 9.94 8.94 -9.51
C VAL A 191 9.35 7.75 -8.74
N VAL A 192 9.14 7.87 -7.43
CA VAL A 192 8.69 6.77 -6.57
C VAL A 192 7.25 7.00 -6.12
N PRO A 193 6.29 6.23 -6.65
CA PRO A 193 4.90 6.31 -6.19
C PRO A 193 4.80 6.04 -4.69
N GLY A 194 4.07 6.90 -3.99
CA GLY A 194 3.74 6.76 -2.58
C GLY A 194 4.64 7.52 -1.60
N ILE A 195 5.75 8.12 -2.06
CA ILE A 195 6.60 9.03 -1.26
C ILE A 195 6.34 10.47 -1.70
#